data_AF-A1B6H8-F1
#
_entry.id   AF-A1B6H8-F1
#
_cell.length_a   1.000
_cell.length_b   1.000
_cell.length_c   1.000
_cell.angle_alpha   90.00
_cell.angle_beta   90.00
_cell.angle_gamma   90.00
#
_symmetry.space_group_name_H-M   'P 1'
#
loop_
_entity.id
_entity.type
_entity.pdbx_description
1 polymer ?
#
loop_
_entity_poly.entity_id
_entity_poly.type
_entity_poly.pdbx_seq_one_letter_code
_entity_poly.pdbx_strand_id
1 'polypeptide(L)'
;MTSYWNGRQARPDNLRLLTHEGAWKAWADAEEPMPADPEHRLRGCRSIVTQALQDVLHSTNVIILLGSGASFCARNTTGPNAPGMRDLWVGVRAACEAHRAGEFDAVVRALVGTAPGVDPDGNPKTGNIERLLSLCKMRLELLSVKEETLKNARSLVDDPGPEEAAAVAEMESLSAFVSLAEEAVLTKVGFVNATTELSAHTELLTKFGRRSADKPRVKIFTTNYDLCIEEAALRLNAVLVDGFSHSARQRYNRDNFDHDIVRRRNGTARADFVDGVFQLYKLHGSVDWRRVGDHVFRSLDMDFEHGAPVLIYPRSTKYQEAFDSPYLDMFAALQAGLREPDTTLIIAKTPPHRTALLRKSADDRTSPFPGHTYPAATVIGIPSAVKRLRTAARIWTSATWRSKSRDISRWPSSFTQFIFVSTLLRR
;
A
#
# COMPACT_ATOMS: atom_id res chain seq x y z
N MET A 1 -10.70 -5.71 20.12
CA MET A 1 -9.66 -6.76 19.92
C MET A 1 -8.35 -6.07 19.58
N THR A 2 -7.38 -6.17 20.47
CA THR A 2 -6.00 -5.72 20.26
C THR A 2 -5.33 -6.60 19.20
N SER A 3 -4.42 -6.02 18.40
CA SER A 3 -3.64 -6.79 17.42
C SER A 3 -2.79 -7.84 18.13
N TYR A 4 -2.66 -9.04 17.55
CA TYR A 4 -1.80 -10.10 18.08
C TYR A 4 -0.37 -9.62 18.36
N TRP A 5 0.14 -8.72 17.52
CA TRP A 5 1.49 -8.17 17.63
C TRP A 5 1.62 -7.02 18.64
N ASN A 6 0.53 -6.57 19.26
CA ASN A 6 0.60 -5.46 20.20
C ASN A 6 1.32 -5.89 21.48
N GLY A 7 2.39 -5.18 21.85
CA GLY A 7 3.21 -5.49 23.02
C GLY A 7 4.10 -6.74 22.88
N ARG A 8 4.12 -7.40 21.71
CA ARG A 8 5.02 -8.53 21.46
C ARG A 8 6.30 -8.08 20.79
N GLN A 9 7.44 -8.55 21.28
CA GLN A 9 8.72 -8.36 20.62
C GLN A 9 8.80 -9.20 19.33
N ALA A 10 9.55 -8.71 18.35
CA ALA A 10 9.89 -9.43 17.12
C ALA A 10 10.81 -10.63 17.43
N ARG A 11 10.22 -11.73 17.90
CA ARG A 11 10.93 -12.97 18.24
C ARG A 11 10.50 -14.09 17.30
N PRO A 12 11.43 -14.99 16.91
CA PRO A 12 11.09 -16.14 16.08
C PRO A 12 9.96 -17.01 16.68
N ASP A 13 9.87 -17.09 18.00
CA ASP A 13 8.84 -17.87 18.71
C ASP A 13 7.41 -17.38 18.47
N ASN A 14 7.25 -16.14 18.01
CA ASN A 14 5.95 -15.58 17.61
C ASN A 14 5.61 -15.87 16.14
N LEU A 15 6.53 -16.43 15.35
CA LEU A 15 6.28 -16.78 13.96
C LEU A 15 5.43 -18.04 13.87
N ARG A 16 4.50 -18.04 12.92
CA ARG A 16 3.69 -19.19 12.56
C ARG A 16 3.72 -19.34 11.04
N LEU A 17 3.85 -20.58 10.56
CA LEU A 17 3.78 -20.90 9.14
C LEU A 17 2.39 -21.49 8.84
N LEU A 18 1.67 -20.88 7.91
CA LEU A 18 0.49 -21.49 7.30
C LEU A 18 0.96 -22.39 6.15
N THR A 19 0.75 -23.69 6.27
CA THR A 19 1.12 -24.65 5.23
C THR A 19 0.07 -24.69 4.12
N HIS A 20 0.42 -25.32 2.98
CA HIS A 20 -0.49 -25.45 1.84
C HIS A 20 -1.76 -26.24 2.19
N GLU A 21 -1.65 -27.18 3.13
CA GLU A 21 -2.76 -27.98 3.65
C GLU A 21 -3.70 -27.17 4.58
N GLY A 22 -3.37 -25.90 4.85
CA GLY A 22 -4.12 -25.02 5.72
C GLY A 22 -3.85 -25.23 7.21
N ALA A 23 -2.78 -25.96 7.56
CA ALA A 23 -2.35 -26.18 8.94
C ALA A 23 -1.39 -25.08 9.40
N TRP A 24 -1.47 -24.71 10.68
CA TRP A 24 -0.54 -23.76 11.29
C TRP A 24 0.58 -24.53 12.01
N LYS A 25 1.83 -24.22 11.68
CA LYS A 25 3.00 -24.73 12.39
C LYS A 25 3.62 -23.65 13.27
N ALA A 26 3.96 -24.02 14.50
CA ALA A 26 4.77 -23.22 15.40
C ALA A 26 6.21 -23.10 14.89
N TRP A 27 6.95 -22.10 15.38
CA TRP A 27 8.35 -21.92 15.02
C TRP A 27 9.21 -23.11 15.43
N ALA A 28 9.17 -23.45 16.72
CA ALA A 28 9.86 -24.59 17.30
C ALA A 28 9.03 -25.87 17.17
N ASP A 29 9.70 -27.01 17.28
CA ASP A 29 9.06 -28.32 17.44
C ASP A 29 8.28 -28.34 18.77
N ALA A 30 7.18 -29.11 18.82
CA ALA A 30 6.46 -29.30 20.07
C ALA A 30 7.34 -30.07 21.07
N GLU A 31 7.42 -29.57 22.31
CA GLU A 31 8.19 -30.20 23.39
C GLU A 31 7.54 -31.51 23.86
N GLU A 32 6.20 -31.56 23.86
CA GLU A 32 5.42 -32.73 24.25
C GLU A 32 4.93 -33.51 23.03
N PRO A 33 5.01 -34.86 23.06
CA PRO A 33 4.43 -35.69 22.02
C PRO A 33 2.90 -35.60 22.02
N MET A 34 2.28 -35.90 20.88
CA MET A 34 0.83 -35.80 20.76
C MET A 34 0.13 -36.78 21.72
N PRO A 35 -0.94 -36.38 22.43
CA PRO A 35 -1.66 -37.26 23.36
C PRO A 35 -2.19 -38.55 22.70
N ALA A 36 -2.46 -38.49 21.39
CA ALA A 36 -2.96 -39.60 20.59
C ALA A 36 -1.86 -40.45 19.92
N ASP A 37 -0.61 -39.96 19.88
CA ASP A 37 0.53 -40.65 19.28
C ASP A 37 1.84 -40.21 19.96
N PRO A 38 2.28 -40.94 21.02
CA PRO A 38 3.46 -40.60 21.81
C PRO A 38 4.78 -40.65 21.02
N GLU A 39 4.82 -41.32 19.87
CA GLU A 39 6.01 -41.42 19.02
C GLU A 39 6.12 -40.24 18.04
N HIS A 40 5.02 -39.50 17.81
CA HIS A 40 4.98 -38.40 16.86
C HIS A 40 5.10 -37.03 17.52
N ARG A 41 6.27 -36.40 17.35
CA ARG A 41 6.48 -34.98 17.69
C ARG A 41 6.03 -34.09 16.54
N LEU A 42 5.20 -33.08 16.83
CA LEU A 42 4.83 -32.05 15.87
C LEU A 42 6.07 -31.22 15.50
N ARG A 43 6.59 -31.42 14.29
CA ARG A 43 7.70 -30.61 13.75
C ARG A 43 7.25 -29.18 13.47
N GLY A 44 8.01 -28.23 14.01
CA GLY A 44 7.86 -26.80 13.77
C GLY A 44 8.28 -26.40 12.36
N CYS A 45 8.29 -25.10 12.11
CA CYS A 45 8.56 -24.51 10.80
C CYS A 45 9.92 -23.83 10.67
N ARG A 46 10.76 -23.85 11.72
CA ARG A 46 12.06 -23.16 11.73
C ARG A 46 12.92 -23.44 10.50
N SER A 47 13.17 -24.72 10.17
CA SER A 47 14.01 -25.09 9.03
C SER A 47 13.42 -24.64 7.71
N ILE A 48 12.11 -24.84 7.52
CA ILE A 48 11.36 -24.47 6.31
C ILE A 48 11.44 -22.95 6.08
N VAL A 49 11.13 -22.15 7.10
CA VAL A 49 11.16 -20.68 7.01
C VAL A 49 12.58 -20.17 6.82
N THR A 50 13.57 -20.76 7.51
CA THR A 50 14.97 -20.34 7.37
C THR A 50 15.48 -20.61 5.95
N GLN A 51 15.22 -21.81 5.42
CA GLN A 51 15.61 -22.18 4.05
C GLN A 51 14.93 -21.25 3.04
N ALA A 52 13.63 -20.98 3.21
CA ALA A 52 12.89 -20.05 2.36
C ALA A 52 13.54 -18.67 2.28
N LEU A 53 13.88 -18.10 3.45
CA LEU A 53 14.47 -16.76 3.55
C LEU A 53 15.91 -16.72 3.01
N GLN A 54 16.65 -17.82 3.13
CA GLN A 54 17.96 -17.95 2.49
C GLN A 54 17.83 -18.01 0.97
N ASP A 55 16.92 -18.82 0.44
CA ASP A 55 16.64 -18.92 -1.00
C ASP A 55 16.25 -17.54 -1.57
N VAL A 56 15.44 -16.77 -0.83
CA VAL A 56 15.09 -15.38 -1.16
C VAL A 56 16.33 -14.50 -1.32
N LEU A 57 17.30 -14.59 -0.40
CA LEU A 57 18.55 -13.81 -0.47
C LEU A 57 19.44 -14.23 -1.65
N HIS A 58 19.30 -15.47 -2.13
CA HIS A 58 20.08 -16.00 -3.24
C HIS A 58 19.39 -15.88 -4.61
N SER A 59 18.09 -15.61 -4.68
CA SER A 59 17.38 -15.35 -5.94
C SER A 59 18.03 -14.23 -6.76
N THR A 60 17.87 -14.28 -8.09
CA THR A 60 18.36 -13.24 -9.00
C THR A 60 17.59 -11.95 -8.80
N ASN A 61 16.26 -12.01 -8.88
CA ASN A 61 15.38 -10.85 -8.74
C ASN A 61 14.63 -10.88 -7.40
N VAL A 62 14.70 -9.79 -6.63
CA VAL A 62 13.95 -9.67 -5.37
C VAL A 62 13.04 -8.45 -5.43
N ILE A 63 11.76 -8.71 -5.17
CA ILE A 63 10.71 -7.72 -5.04
C ILE A 63 10.13 -7.79 -3.64
N ILE A 64 10.04 -6.63 -2.98
CA ILE A 64 9.44 -6.50 -1.65
C ILE A 64 8.21 -5.60 -1.78
N LEU A 65 7.03 -6.08 -1.41
CA LEU A 65 5.79 -5.30 -1.39
C LEU A 65 5.36 -5.03 0.06
N LEU A 66 5.49 -3.78 0.48
CA LEU A 66 5.16 -3.30 1.81
C LEU A 66 3.79 -2.60 1.84
N GLY A 67 2.90 -3.06 2.71
CA GLY A 67 1.65 -2.39 3.03
C GLY A 67 1.65 -1.78 4.43
N SER A 68 0.48 -1.40 4.92
CA SER A 68 0.29 -0.69 6.20
C SER A 68 0.90 -1.38 7.42
N GLY A 69 1.11 -2.70 7.34
CA GLY A 69 1.77 -3.46 8.39
C GLY A 69 3.19 -2.98 8.65
N ALA A 70 3.91 -2.53 7.62
CA ALA A 70 5.25 -1.94 7.76
C ALA A 70 5.19 -0.61 8.52
N SER A 71 4.26 0.28 8.18
CA SER A 71 4.06 1.54 8.90
C SER A 71 3.74 1.32 10.38
N PHE A 72 2.91 0.32 10.72
CA PHE A 72 2.59 0.00 12.12
C PHE A 72 3.75 -0.59 12.93
N CYS A 73 4.81 -1.06 12.26
CA CYS A 73 6.05 -1.44 12.93
C CYS A 73 6.87 -0.22 13.38
N ALA A 74 6.69 0.94 12.75
CA ALA A 74 7.34 2.17 13.18
C ALA A 74 6.68 2.71 14.44
N ARG A 75 7.49 3.12 15.42
CA ARG A 75 6.99 3.61 16.72
C ARG A 75 7.62 4.93 17.10
N ASN A 76 6.79 5.89 17.46
CA ASN A 76 7.21 7.13 18.09
C ASN A 76 7.00 7.03 19.61
N THR A 77 8.06 7.29 20.37
CA THR A 77 7.99 7.39 21.84
C THR A 77 7.22 8.63 22.27
N THR A 78 7.41 9.72 21.52
CA THR A 78 6.69 10.98 21.64
C THR A 78 6.16 11.39 20.27
N GLY A 79 4.91 11.83 20.20
CA GLY A 79 4.25 12.20 18.94
C GLY A 79 3.37 11.11 18.31
N PRO A 80 2.85 11.36 17.10
CA PRO A 80 1.86 10.49 16.45
C PRO A 80 2.50 9.18 15.97
N ASN A 81 1.76 8.07 16.05
CA ASN A 81 2.16 6.81 15.40
C ASN A 81 1.45 6.66 14.05
N ALA A 82 1.88 5.67 13.26
CA ALA A 82 1.21 5.32 12.00
C ALA A 82 -0.32 5.19 12.17
N PRO A 83 -1.12 5.99 11.45
CA PRO A 83 -2.57 6.01 11.63
C PRO A 83 -3.24 4.82 10.94
N GLY A 84 -4.23 4.22 11.60
CA GLY A 84 -5.23 3.38 10.97
C GLY A 84 -6.39 4.20 10.40
N MET A 85 -7.31 3.53 9.69
CA MET A 85 -8.49 4.19 9.08
C MET A 85 -9.40 4.88 10.10
N ARG A 86 -9.43 4.38 11.33
CA ARG A 86 -10.17 5.01 12.45
C ARG A 86 -9.49 6.30 12.90
N ASP A 87 -8.16 6.29 12.99
CA ASP A 87 -7.39 7.47 13.39
C ASP A 87 -7.49 8.59 12.35
N LEU A 88 -7.56 8.23 11.06
CA LEU A 88 -7.86 9.18 9.98
C LEU A 88 -9.26 9.79 10.13
N TRP A 89 -10.28 8.98 10.42
CA TRP A 89 -11.64 9.50 10.66
C TRP A 89 -11.67 10.51 11.82
N VAL A 90 -11.05 10.16 12.94
CA VAL A 90 -10.98 11.04 14.13
C VAL A 90 -10.17 12.29 13.83
N GLY A 91 -9.06 12.17 13.10
CA GLY A 91 -8.21 13.29 12.70
C GLY A 91 -8.94 14.29 11.81
N VAL A 92 -9.64 13.80 10.78
CA VAL A 92 -10.44 14.66 9.90
C VAL A 92 -11.57 15.33 10.67
N ARG A 93 -12.31 14.58 11.50
CA ARG A 93 -13.35 15.16 12.34
C ARG A 93 -12.82 16.29 13.22
N ALA A 94 -11.71 16.06 13.92
CA ALA A 94 -11.12 17.06 14.81
C ALA A 94 -10.70 18.33 14.04
N ALA A 95 -10.12 18.19 12.85
CA ALA A 95 -9.75 19.33 12.01
C ALA A 95 -10.96 20.13 11.54
N CYS A 96 -12.01 19.46 11.04
CA CYS A 96 -13.24 20.11 10.60
C CYS A 96 -13.98 20.81 11.74
N GLU A 97 -14.11 20.16 12.90
CA GLU A 97 -14.78 20.76 14.06
C GLU A 97 -14.02 21.96 14.65
N ALA A 98 -12.68 21.97 14.52
CA ALA A 98 -11.86 23.12 14.89
C ALA A 98 -12.04 24.31 13.92
N HIS A 99 -12.31 24.04 12.64
CA HIS A 99 -12.58 25.07 11.64
C HIS A 99 -14.00 25.64 11.77
N ARG A 100 -15.01 24.76 11.88
CA ARG A 100 -16.41 25.14 12.11
C ARG A 100 -17.14 24.05 12.88
N ALA A 101 -17.60 24.40 14.07
CA ALA A 101 -18.35 23.47 14.92
C ALA A 101 -19.62 22.93 14.22
N GLY A 102 -19.79 21.60 14.27
CA GLY A 102 -20.91 20.87 13.68
C GLY A 102 -20.81 20.61 12.17
N GLU A 103 -19.79 21.14 11.49
CA GLU A 103 -19.62 21.01 10.04
C GLU A 103 -19.40 19.55 9.63
N PHE A 104 -18.56 18.82 10.35
CA PHE A 104 -18.26 17.42 10.03
C PHE A 104 -19.51 16.56 10.12
N ASP A 105 -20.26 16.66 11.22
CA ASP A 105 -21.48 15.88 11.40
C ASP A 105 -22.59 16.32 10.42
N ALA A 106 -22.62 17.59 10.00
CA ALA A 106 -23.52 18.08 8.95
C ALA A 106 -23.22 17.43 7.59
N VAL A 107 -21.96 17.44 7.15
CA VAL A 107 -21.53 16.81 5.88
C VAL A 107 -21.77 15.30 5.91
N VAL A 108 -21.46 14.63 7.03
CA VAL A 108 -21.73 13.19 7.17
C VAL A 108 -23.22 12.88 7.09
N ARG A 109 -24.09 13.68 7.73
CA ARG A 109 -25.54 13.51 7.59
C ARG A 109 -26.02 13.74 6.16
N ALA A 110 -25.52 14.77 5.49
CA ALA A 110 -25.92 15.09 4.12
C ALA A 110 -25.52 13.98 3.12
N LEU A 111 -24.32 13.42 3.26
CA LEU A 111 -23.78 12.44 2.29
C LEU A 111 -24.05 10.99 2.66
N VAL A 112 -23.89 10.63 3.93
CA VAL A 112 -23.98 9.23 4.42
C VAL A 112 -25.37 8.92 4.97
N GLY A 113 -26.15 9.93 5.34
CA GLY A 113 -27.52 9.81 5.87
C GLY A 113 -27.60 9.62 7.38
N THR A 114 -26.57 9.04 8.02
CA THR A 114 -26.55 8.84 9.47
C THR A 114 -25.18 9.19 10.02
N ALA A 115 -25.14 10.17 10.93
CA ALA A 115 -23.93 10.45 11.70
C ALA A 115 -23.61 9.23 12.57
N PRO A 116 -22.34 8.79 12.66
CA PRO A 116 -21.98 7.74 13.58
C PRO A 116 -22.24 8.28 14.98
N GLY A 117 -23.29 7.76 15.64
CA GLY A 117 -23.71 8.19 16.97
C GLY A 117 -22.62 7.94 18.02
N VAL A 118 -22.95 8.06 19.30
CA VAL A 118 -21.97 7.84 20.36
C VAL A 118 -21.73 6.34 20.63
N ASP A 119 -20.53 6.02 21.08
CA ASP A 119 -20.20 4.73 21.68
C ASP A 119 -20.67 4.67 23.15
N PRO A 120 -20.62 3.49 23.81
CA PRO A 120 -21.08 3.35 25.18
C PRO A 120 -20.37 4.26 26.19
N ASP A 121 -19.17 4.74 25.85
CA ASP A 121 -18.32 5.59 26.69
C ASP A 121 -18.57 7.09 26.40
N GLY A 122 -19.53 7.42 25.55
CA GLY A 122 -19.89 8.79 25.18
C GLY A 122 -19.01 9.40 24.09
N ASN A 123 -18.05 8.65 23.53
CA ASN A 123 -17.19 9.14 22.45
C ASN A 123 -17.88 9.00 21.08
N PRO A 124 -17.63 9.89 20.12
CA PRO A 124 -18.19 9.75 18.78
C PRO A 124 -17.71 8.47 18.09
N LYS A 125 -18.63 7.64 17.58
CA LYS A 125 -18.25 6.44 16.83
C LYS A 125 -17.48 6.81 15.56
N THR A 126 -16.55 5.95 15.19
CA THR A 126 -15.82 6.09 13.93
C THR A 126 -16.65 5.57 12.76
N GLY A 127 -16.81 6.39 11.73
CA GLY A 127 -17.40 5.98 10.46
C GLY A 127 -16.39 5.34 9.51
N ASN A 128 -16.80 5.13 8.26
CA ASN A 128 -15.92 4.66 7.19
C ASN A 128 -15.39 5.85 6.39
N ILE A 129 -14.14 6.23 6.64
CA ILE A 129 -13.49 7.37 5.98
C ILE A 129 -13.40 7.18 4.46
N GLU A 130 -13.21 5.95 3.98
CA GLU A 130 -13.19 5.70 2.53
C GLU A 130 -14.54 6.02 1.91
N ARG A 131 -15.63 5.61 2.55
CA ARG A 131 -16.98 5.88 2.08
C ARG A 131 -17.26 7.38 2.07
N LEU A 132 -16.90 8.09 3.13
CA LEU A 132 -17.11 9.53 3.23
C LEU A 132 -16.38 10.28 2.11
N LEU A 133 -15.06 10.10 1.99
CA LEU A 133 -14.26 10.79 0.97
C LEU A 133 -14.67 10.43 -0.46
N SER A 134 -15.14 9.18 -0.68
CA SER A 134 -15.68 8.77 -1.98
C SER A 134 -16.98 9.50 -2.33
N LEU A 135 -17.88 9.67 -1.35
CA LEU A 135 -19.13 10.39 -1.54
C LEU A 135 -18.91 11.88 -1.72
N CYS A 136 -17.93 12.48 -1.01
CA CYS A 136 -17.55 13.87 -1.24
C CYS A 136 -17.10 14.09 -2.69
N LYS A 137 -16.19 13.25 -3.19
CA LYS A 137 -15.70 13.35 -4.57
C LYS A 137 -16.84 13.20 -5.59
N MET A 138 -17.67 12.16 -5.42
CA MET A 138 -18.82 11.94 -6.30
C MET A 138 -19.81 13.12 -6.28
N ARG A 139 -20.07 13.72 -5.10
CA ARG A 139 -20.95 14.88 -4.99
C ARG A 139 -20.35 16.13 -5.65
N LEU A 140 -19.05 16.36 -5.52
CA LEU A 140 -18.36 17.44 -6.24
C LEU A 140 -18.48 17.27 -7.76
N GLU A 141 -18.25 16.07 -8.28
CA GLU A 141 -18.41 15.77 -9.72
C GLU A 141 -19.86 15.98 -10.20
N LEU A 142 -20.85 15.64 -9.38
CA LEU A 142 -22.26 15.90 -9.71
C LEU A 142 -22.60 17.40 -9.69
N LEU A 143 -22.06 18.14 -8.73
CA LEU A 143 -22.27 19.59 -8.62
C LEU A 143 -21.62 20.33 -9.78
N SER A 144 -20.42 19.94 -10.22
CA SER A 144 -19.75 20.56 -11.37
C SER A 144 -20.53 20.33 -12.67
N VAL A 145 -21.05 19.12 -12.90
CA VAL A 145 -21.90 18.83 -14.08
C VAL A 145 -23.22 19.61 -14.01
N LYS A 146 -23.81 19.74 -12.82
CA LYS A 146 -25.03 20.53 -12.62
C LYS A 146 -24.78 22.01 -12.93
N GLU A 147 -23.69 22.57 -12.43
CA GLU A 147 -23.28 23.95 -12.69
C GLU A 147 -23.11 24.20 -14.21
N GLU A 148 -22.38 23.33 -14.90
CA GLU A 148 -22.18 23.43 -16.35
C GLU A 148 -23.51 23.34 -17.13
N THR A 149 -24.39 22.43 -16.72
CA THR A 149 -25.72 22.28 -17.34
C THR A 149 -26.57 23.55 -17.16
N LEU A 150 -26.55 24.13 -15.96
CA LEU A 150 -27.27 25.38 -15.66
C LEU A 150 -26.69 26.56 -16.46
N LYS A 151 -25.36 26.65 -16.60
CA LYS A 151 -24.70 27.66 -17.45
C LYS A 151 -25.09 27.51 -18.91
N ASN A 152 -25.06 26.29 -19.45
CA ASN A 152 -25.39 26.03 -20.85
C ASN A 152 -26.87 26.27 -21.18
N ALA A 153 -27.78 26.04 -20.22
CA ALA A 153 -29.20 26.36 -20.37
C ALA A 153 -29.46 27.88 -20.38
N ARG A 154 -28.54 28.70 -19.82
CA ARG A 154 -28.64 30.15 -19.74
C ARG A 154 -27.84 30.79 -20.86
N SER A 155 -28.47 31.00 -22.02
CA SER A 155 -27.74 31.51 -23.19
C SER A 155 -27.27 32.98 -23.10
N LEU A 156 -27.82 33.88 -22.26
CA LEU A 156 -27.58 35.35 -22.40
C LEU A 156 -27.86 36.24 -21.14
N VAL A 157 -27.80 35.74 -19.90
CA VAL A 157 -28.07 36.59 -18.70
C VAL A 157 -26.85 36.60 -17.78
N ASP A 158 -26.43 37.78 -17.31
CA ASP A 158 -25.16 37.96 -16.55
C ASP A 158 -25.22 37.46 -15.09
N ASP A 159 -26.37 37.49 -14.42
CA ASP A 159 -26.46 37.14 -12.98
C ASP A 159 -26.89 35.68 -12.73
N PRO A 160 -26.17 34.90 -11.90
CA PRO A 160 -26.50 33.51 -11.61
C PRO A 160 -27.89 33.38 -10.96
N GLY A 161 -28.69 32.42 -11.47
CA GLY A 161 -29.99 32.13 -10.88
C GLY A 161 -29.85 31.57 -9.45
N PRO A 162 -30.91 31.59 -8.63
CA PRO A 162 -30.84 31.14 -7.23
C PRO A 162 -30.40 29.67 -7.09
N GLU A 163 -30.77 28.81 -8.03
CA GLU A 163 -30.33 27.40 -8.04
C GLU A 163 -28.86 27.21 -8.42
N GLU A 164 -28.34 28.06 -9.30
CA GLU A 164 -26.93 28.06 -9.69
C GLU A 164 -26.08 28.58 -8.53
N ALA A 165 -26.47 29.71 -7.94
CA ALA A 165 -25.82 30.27 -6.76
C ALA A 165 -25.79 29.27 -5.59
N ALA A 166 -26.88 28.54 -5.36
CA ALA A 166 -26.93 27.50 -4.34
C ALA A 166 -26.00 26.30 -4.66
N ALA A 167 -25.94 25.87 -5.93
CA ALA A 167 -25.04 24.79 -6.34
C ALA A 167 -23.57 25.17 -6.21
N VAL A 168 -23.21 26.41 -6.58
CA VAL A 168 -21.86 26.97 -6.43
C VAL A 168 -21.49 27.05 -4.95
N ALA A 169 -22.37 27.59 -4.10
CA ALA A 169 -22.11 27.69 -2.66
C ALA A 169 -21.95 26.30 -2.00
N GLU A 170 -22.76 25.32 -2.39
CA GLU A 170 -22.61 23.93 -1.90
C GLU A 170 -21.28 23.34 -2.35
N MET A 171 -20.89 23.56 -3.60
CA MET A 171 -19.64 23.07 -4.17
C MET A 171 -18.42 23.69 -3.47
N GLU A 172 -18.42 25.00 -3.23
CA GLU A 172 -17.38 25.71 -2.50
C GLU A 172 -17.24 25.17 -1.07
N SER A 173 -18.36 25.02 -0.35
CA SER A 173 -18.36 24.50 1.01
C SER A 173 -17.85 23.05 1.06
N LEU A 174 -18.27 22.20 0.14
CA LEU A 174 -17.81 20.80 0.09
C LEU A 174 -16.33 20.70 -0.32
N SER A 175 -15.88 21.56 -1.23
CA SER A 175 -14.48 21.64 -1.66
C SER A 175 -13.57 22.07 -0.50
N ALA A 176 -13.99 23.06 0.28
CA ALA A 176 -13.30 23.49 1.50
C ALA A 176 -13.21 22.35 2.53
N PHE A 177 -14.32 21.63 2.75
CA PHE A 177 -14.33 20.44 3.61
C PHE A 177 -13.36 19.36 3.14
N VAL A 178 -13.35 19.04 1.84
CA VAL A 178 -12.45 18.04 1.27
C VAL A 178 -10.99 18.46 1.43
N SER A 179 -10.67 19.73 1.15
CA SER A 179 -9.31 20.26 1.28
C SER A 179 -8.81 20.12 2.72
N LEU A 180 -9.63 20.50 3.71
CA LEU A 180 -9.30 20.36 5.12
C LEU A 180 -9.16 18.89 5.55
N ALA A 181 -10.01 18.01 5.04
CA ALA A 181 -9.93 16.57 5.31
C ALA A 181 -8.64 15.96 4.72
N GLU A 182 -8.27 16.37 3.52
CA GLU A 182 -7.04 15.93 2.85
C GLU A 182 -5.79 16.40 3.59
N GLU A 183 -5.75 17.66 4.02
CA GLU A 183 -4.69 18.21 4.86
C GLU A 183 -4.55 17.45 6.20
N ALA A 184 -5.68 17.15 6.85
CA ALA A 184 -5.69 16.39 8.09
C ALA A 184 -5.16 14.95 7.88
N VAL A 185 -5.51 14.30 6.77
CA VAL A 185 -4.98 12.98 6.41
C VAL A 185 -3.48 13.07 6.18
N LEU A 186 -3.02 14.01 5.34
CA LEU A 186 -1.62 14.23 5.01
C LEU A 186 -0.77 14.44 6.27
N THR A 187 -1.25 15.28 7.19
CA THR A 187 -0.60 15.52 8.49
C THR A 187 -0.51 14.25 9.33
N LYS A 188 -1.58 13.45 9.38
CA LYS A 188 -1.60 12.21 10.18
C LYS A 188 -0.67 11.13 9.62
N VAL A 189 -0.56 11.01 8.30
CA VAL A 189 0.32 10.02 7.67
C VAL A 189 1.79 10.47 7.65
N GLY A 190 2.06 11.78 7.78
CA GLY A 190 3.40 12.36 7.94
C GLY A 190 3.98 12.24 9.35
N PHE A 191 3.94 11.05 9.96
CA PHE A 191 4.35 10.86 11.36
C PHE A 191 5.85 10.56 11.56
N VAL A 192 6.57 10.24 10.48
CA VAL A 192 7.97 9.80 10.53
C VAL A 192 8.90 10.98 10.75
N ASN A 193 9.80 10.86 11.71
CA ASN A 193 10.83 11.85 12.04
C ASN A 193 12.12 11.16 12.53
N ALA A 194 13.14 11.97 12.85
CA ALA A 194 14.46 11.49 13.27
C ALA A 194 14.44 10.58 14.53
N THR A 195 13.42 10.69 15.38
CA THR A 195 13.27 9.89 16.60
C THR A 195 12.38 8.65 16.44
N THR A 196 11.77 8.47 15.27
CA THR A 196 10.93 7.30 14.99
C THR A 196 11.74 6.02 15.05
N GLU A 197 11.28 5.04 15.82
CA GLU A 197 11.85 3.70 15.92
C GLU A 197 11.56 2.94 14.62
N LEU A 198 12.62 2.45 13.97
CA LEU A 198 12.57 1.86 12.62
C LEU A 198 13.37 0.55 12.52
N SER A 199 13.57 -0.18 13.63
CA SER A 199 14.34 -1.42 13.70
C SER A 199 14.01 -2.38 12.57
N ALA A 200 12.73 -2.71 12.36
CA ALA A 200 12.29 -3.61 11.30
C ALA A 200 12.70 -3.14 9.89
N HIS A 201 12.59 -1.83 9.61
CA HIS A 201 12.97 -1.25 8.31
C HIS A 201 14.50 -1.24 8.14
N THR A 202 15.23 -0.86 9.19
CA THR A 202 16.70 -0.84 9.16
C THR A 202 17.28 -2.26 9.04
N GLU A 203 16.73 -3.25 9.72
CA GLU A 203 17.15 -4.64 9.60
C GLU A 203 16.87 -5.18 8.20
N LEU A 204 15.69 -4.88 7.64
CA LEU A 204 15.35 -5.26 6.27
C LEU A 204 16.38 -4.73 5.26
N LEU A 205 16.64 -3.42 5.29
CA LEU A 205 17.63 -2.79 4.41
C LEU A 205 19.04 -3.33 4.67
N THR A 206 19.43 -3.54 5.92
CA THR A 206 20.75 -4.10 6.27
C THR A 206 20.93 -5.50 5.70
N LYS A 207 19.91 -6.36 5.75
CA LYS A 207 19.99 -7.72 5.23
C LYS A 207 20.07 -7.75 3.71
N PHE A 208 19.21 -6.99 3.04
CA PHE A 208 19.18 -6.95 1.58
C PHE A 208 20.31 -6.13 0.95
N GLY A 209 20.86 -5.15 1.68
CA GLY A 209 21.98 -4.34 1.23
C GLY A 209 23.30 -5.09 1.13
N ARG A 210 23.38 -6.29 1.73
CA ARG A 210 24.52 -7.22 1.61
C ARG A 210 24.47 -8.10 0.36
N ARG A 211 23.41 -8.02 -0.45
CA ARG A 211 23.36 -8.72 -1.74
C ARG A 211 24.42 -8.12 -2.66
N SER A 212 25.06 -9.00 -3.46
CA SER A 212 26.06 -8.57 -4.45
C SER A 212 25.47 -7.49 -5.36
N ALA A 213 26.24 -6.42 -5.55
CA ALA A 213 25.91 -5.33 -6.47
C ALA A 213 25.88 -5.76 -7.95
N ASP A 214 26.41 -6.95 -8.30
CA ASP A 214 26.31 -7.53 -9.65
C ASP A 214 24.92 -8.11 -9.94
N LYS A 215 24.09 -8.33 -8.91
CA LYS A 215 22.70 -8.76 -9.09
C LYS A 215 21.80 -7.55 -9.35
N PRO A 216 20.64 -7.75 -10.01
CA PRO A 216 19.61 -6.73 -10.07
C PRO A 216 19.29 -6.15 -8.70
N ARG A 217 19.16 -4.81 -8.63
CA ARG A 217 18.84 -4.08 -7.39
C ARG A 217 17.53 -4.58 -6.81
N VAL A 218 17.48 -4.67 -5.48
CA VAL A 218 16.25 -5.04 -4.78
C VAL A 218 15.21 -3.95 -5.00
N LYS A 219 14.03 -4.34 -5.49
CA LYS A 219 12.93 -3.42 -5.77
C LYS A 219 11.92 -3.44 -4.62
N ILE A 220 11.82 -2.33 -3.91
CA ILE A 220 10.88 -2.14 -2.81
C ILE A 220 9.68 -1.36 -3.35
N PHE A 221 8.53 -2.01 -3.41
CA PHE A 221 7.25 -1.39 -3.69
C PHE A 221 6.50 -1.18 -2.39
N THR A 222 5.86 -0.02 -2.23
CA THR A 222 5.00 0.23 -1.09
C THR A 222 3.73 0.96 -1.46
N THR A 223 2.65 0.62 -0.74
CA THR A 223 1.38 1.36 -0.78
C THR A 223 1.30 2.43 0.32
N ASN A 224 2.36 2.59 1.11
CA ASN A 224 2.40 3.48 2.26
C ASN A 224 2.86 4.88 1.83
N TYR A 225 2.28 5.90 2.44
CA TYR A 225 2.59 7.31 2.16
C TYR A 225 3.79 7.81 2.96
N ASP A 226 4.01 7.22 4.14
CA ASP A 226 5.03 7.64 5.11
C ASP A 226 6.47 7.43 4.62
N LEU A 227 7.44 8.06 5.29
CA LEU A 227 8.86 8.05 4.93
C LEU A 227 9.68 6.97 5.67
N CYS A 228 9.07 5.86 6.13
CA CYS A 228 9.78 4.89 6.97
C CYS A 228 11.01 4.26 6.27
N ILE A 229 10.92 4.00 4.95
CA ILE A 229 12.03 3.39 4.19
C ILE A 229 13.11 4.41 3.90
N GLU A 230 12.72 5.63 3.55
CA GLU A 230 13.61 6.76 3.28
C GLU A 230 14.43 7.12 4.51
N GLU A 231 13.77 7.29 5.65
CA GLU A 231 14.42 7.59 6.93
C GLU A 231 15.32 6.43 7.40
N ALA A 232 14.90 5.18 7.20
CA ALA A 232 15.75 4.02 7.49
C ALA A 232 16.97 3.95 6.57
N ALA A 233 16.82 4.26 5.28
CA ALA A 233 17.91 4.29 4.32
C ALA A 233 18.92 5.40 4.65
N LEU A 234 18.42 6.59 5.02
CA LEU A 234 19.24 7.71 5.50
C LEU A 234 20.13 7.28 6.68
N ARG A 235 19.56 6.62 7.69
CA ARG A 235 20.31 6.15 8.88
C ARG A 235 21.38 5.11 8.57
N LEU A 236 21.18 4.33 7.51
CA LEU A 236 22.11 3.28 7.09
C LEU A 236 23.08 3.73 6.01
N ASN A 237 22.99 4.98 5.54
CA ASN A 237 23.68 5.47 4.36
C ASN A 237 23.44 4.55 3.12
N ALA A 238 22.24 3.99 3.02
CA ALA A 238 21.79 3.23 1.87
C ALA A 238 21.22 4.20 0.82
N VAL A 239 21.40 3.88 -0.46
CA VAL A 239 20.91 4.75 -1.53
C VAL A 239 19.61 4.23 -2.11
N LEU A 240 18.66 5.14 -2.31
CA LEU A 240 17.37 4.87 -2.93
C LEU A 240 17.33 5.50 -4.32
N VAL A 241 17.06 4.68 -5.33
CA VAL A 241 16.69 5.11 -6.68
C VAL A 241 15.17 5.05 -6.77
N ASP A 242 14.51 6.20 -6.73
CA ASP A 242 13.05 6.33 -6.58
C ASP A 242 12.37 7.17 -7.67
N GLY A 243 13.11 7.41 -8.77
CA GLY A 243 12.63 8.19 -9.91
C GLY A 243 12.86 9.69 -9.75
N PHE A 244 13.38 10.18 -8.62
CA PHE A 244 13.75 11.59 -8.47
C PHE A 244 15.20 11.84 -8.90
N SER A 245 15.44 13.03 -9.47
CA SER A 245 16.78 13.47 -9.84
C SER A 245 17.64 13.80 -8.62
N HIS A 246 18.96 13.63 -8.73
CA HIS A 246 19.95 14.02 -7.71
C HIS A 246 20.30 15.53 -7.75
N SER A 247 19.37 16.38 -8.20
CA SER A 247 19.54 17.83 -8.32
C SER A 247 19.08 18.57 -7.05
N ALA A 248 19.48 19.83 -6.89
CA ALA A 248 19.09 20.67 -5.75
C ALA A 248 17.55 20.73 -5.55
N ARG A 249 16.80 20.85 -6.65
CA ARG A 249 15.36 20.61 -6.67
C ARG A 249 15.10 19.27 -7.33
N GLN A 250 14.72 18.28 -6.55
CA GLN A 250 14.57 16.91 -7.02
C GLN A 250 13.27 16.77 -7.79
N ARG A 251 13.36 16.49 -9.09
CA ARG A 251 12.21 16.34 -10.00
C ARG A 251 12.03 14.87 -10.34
N TYR A 252 10.79 14.40 -10.29
CA TYR A 252 10.43 13.08 -10.77
C TYR A 252 10.62 12.99 -12.29
N ASN A 253 11.32 11.95 -12.72
CA ASN A 253 11.32 11.46 -14.09
C ASN A 253 11.50 9.94 -14.04
N ARG A 254 10.64 9.20 -14.75
CA ARG A 254 10.72 7.75 -14.88
C ARG A 254 12.13 7.28 -15.28
N ASP A 255 12.80 7.99 -16.18
CA ASP A 255 14.12 7.60 -16.69
C ASP A 255 15.18 7.53 -15.58
N ASN A 256 14.98 8.23 -14.45
CA ASN A 256 15.90 8.17 -13.32
C ASN A 256 15.94 6.77 -12.67
N PHE A 257 14.94 5.91 -12.90
CA PHE A 257 14.99 4.50 -12.46
C PHE A 257 16.01 3.66 -13.22
N ASP A 258 16.39 4.08 -14.43
CA ASP A 258 17.39 3.39 -15.25
C ASP A 258 18.82 3.79 -14.88
N HIS A 259 18.98 4.81 -14.03
CA HIS A 259 20.27 5.20 -13.49
C HIS A 259 20.67 4.33 -12.29
N ASP A 260 21.97 4.03 -12.20
CA ASP A 260 22.56 3.34 -11.05
C ASP A 260 23.85 4.06 -10.63
N ILE A 261 24.30 3.77 -9.41
CA ILE A 261 25.44 4.41 -8.78
C ILE A 261 26.64 3.47 -8.80
N VAL A 262 27.72 3.99 -9.39
CA VAL A 262 29.00 3.32 -9.47
C VAL A 262 30.07 4.14 -8.74
N ARG A 263 30.96 3.45 -8.06
CA ARG A 263 32.18 4.00 -7.48
C ARG A 263 33.28 3.89 -8.52
N ARG A 264 33.89 5.02 -8.87
CA ARG A 264 35.11 5.07 -9.69
C ARG A 264 36.30 5.34 -8.79
N ARG A 265 37.26 4.44 -8.77
CA ARG A 265 38.54 4.63 -8.07
C ARG A 265 39.54 5.25 -9.03
N ASN A 266 40.35 6.19 -8.54
CA ASN A 266 41.40 6.81 -9.35
C ASN A 266 42.37 5.73 -9.85
N GLY A 267 42.70 5.75 -11.13
CA GLY A 267 43.64 4.80 -11.75
C GLY A 267 43.02 3.49 -12.26
N THR A 268 41.71 3.26 -12.09
CA THR A 268 41.01 2.10 -12.69
C THR A 268 39.99 2.55 -13.72
N ALA A 269 40.02 1.97 -14.92
CA ALA A 269 38.99 2.21 -15.95
C ALA A 269 37.64 1.56 -15.60
N ARG A 270 37.63 0.59 -14.67
CA ARG A 270 36.43 -0.13 -14.23
C ARG A 270 35.64 0.72 -13.23
N ALA A 271 34.33 0.76 -13.42
CA ALA A 271 33.39 1.34 -12.47
C ALA A 271 32.72 0.19 -11.70
N ASP A 272 32.83 0.21 -10.37
CA ASP A 272 32.25 -0.82 -9.51
C ASP A 272 30.89 -0.36 -9.01
N PHE A 273 29.86 -1.19 -9.13
CA PHE A 273 28.55 -0.88 -8.57
C PHE A 273 28.63 -0.70 -7.05
N VAL A 274 27.95 0.32 -6.53
CA VAL A 274 27.89 0.56 -5.07
C VAL A 274 26.94 -0.46 -4.43
N ASP A 275 27.35 -1.07 -3.32
CA ASP A 275 26.50 -1.94 -2.50
C ASP A 275 25.40 -1.15 -1.78
N GLY A 276 24.33 -1.81 -1.31
CA GLY A 276 23.28 -1.13 -0.53
C GLY A 276 22.46 -0.10 -1.32
N VAL A 277 22.37 -0.25 -2.64
CA VAL A 277 21.48 0.54 -3.51
C VAL A 277 20.18 -0.23 -3.75
N PHE A 278 19.05 0.44 -3.55
CA PHE A 278 17.70 -0.10 -3.70
C PHE A 278 16.90 0.73 -4.70
N GLN A 279 15.94 0.11 -5.39
CA GLN A 279 14.92 0.86 -6.12
C GLN A 279 13.65 0.95 -5.27
N LEU A 280 13.15 2.16 -5.01
CA LEU A 280 11.95 2.39 -4.20
C LEU A 280 10.81 2.93 -5.06
N TYR A 281 9.66 2.26 -5.01
CA TYR A 281 8.46 2.57 -5.78
C TYR A 281 7.28 2.82 -4.84
N LYS A 282 6.77 4.05 -4.80
CA LYS A 282 5.63 4.46 -3.96
C LYS A 282 4.35 4.45 -4.78
N LEU A 283 3.62 3.34 -4.74
CA LEU A 283 2.46 3.06 -5.59
C LEU A 283 1.28 4.03 -5.38
N HIS A 284 1.16 4.60 -4.19
CA HIS A 284 0.09 5.54 -3.84
C HIS A 284 0.61 6.97 -3.62
N GLY A 285 1.84 7.25 -4.05
CA GLY A 285 2.48 8.52 -3.76
C GLY A 285 3.09 8.57 -2.36
N SER A 286 3.51 9.76 -1.97
CA SER A 286 4.27 9.98 -0.75
C SER A 286 3.91 11.32 -0.14
N VAL A 287 4.08 11.42 1.18
CA VAL A 287 3.83 12.67 1.92
C VAL A 287 4.73 13.82 1.48
N ASP A 288 5.89 13.52 0.90
CA ASP A 288 6.90 14.48 0.44
C ASP A 288 6.82 14.81 -1.05
N TRP A 289 5.74 14.44 -1.76
CA TRP A 289 5.60 14.71 -3.20
C TRP A 289 4.63 15.87 -3.46
N ARG A 290 5.05 16.83 -4.28
CA ARG A 290 4.27 18.01 -4.67
C ARG A 290 4.21 18.16 -6.18
N ARG A 291 3.02 18.44 -6.72
CA ARG A 291 2.82 18.72 -8.15
C ARG A 291 2.78 20.23 -8.36
N VAL A 292 3.62 20.69 -9.29
CA VAL A 292 3.68 22.08 -9.75
C VAL A 292 3.66 22.05 -11.27
N GLY A 293 2.53 22.45 -11.86
CA GLY A 293 2.24 22.23 -13.28
C GLY A 293 2.26 20.73 -13.63
N ASP A 294 2.98 20.36 -14.69
CA ASP A 294 3.09 18.97 -15.16
C ASP A 294 4.19 18.17 -14.45
N HIS A 295 4.88 18.77 -13.49
CA HIS A 295 6.04 18.17 -12.84
C HIS A 295 5.77 17.84 -11.38
N VAL A 296 6.34 16.72 -10.93
CA VAL A 296 6.34 16.31 -9.53
C VAL A 296 7.72 16.55 -8.93
N PHE A 297 7.75 17.19 -7.78
CA PHE A 297 8.95 17.51 -7.02
C PHE A 297 8.87 16.90 -5.63
N ARG A 298 10.04 16.63 -5.06
CA ARG A 298 10.14 16.32 -3.62
C ARG A 298 10.12 17.62 -2.82
N SER A 299 9.28 17.69 -1.80
CA SER A 299 9.32 18.72 -0.77
C SER A 299 8.82 18.14 0.55
N LEU A 300 9.56 18.43 1.63
CA LEU A 300 9.11 18.14 2.99
C LEU A 300 8.12 19.18 3.51
N ASP A 301 7.95 20.30 2.79
CA ASP A 301 6.98 21.32 3.15
C ASP A 301 5.58 20.74 2.99
N MET A 302 4.85 20.65 4.11
CA MET A 302 3.54 20.04 4.19
C MET A 302 2.40 20.99 3.80
N ASP A 303 2.74 22.21 3.40
CA ASP A 303 1.79 23.21 2.94
C ASP A 303 1.41 23.01 1.46
N PHE A 304 0.22 23.50 1.11
CA PHE A 304 -0.30 23.49 -0.26
C PHE A 304 0.25 24.65 -1.09
N GLU A 305 0.97 25.59 -0.46
CA GLU A 305 1.58 26.75 -1.13
C GLU A 305 2.66 26.36 -2.14
N HIS A 306 3.37 25.26 -1.89
CA HIS A 306 4.47 24.77 -2.73
C HIS A 306 4.03 23.71 -3.76
N GLY A 307 2.73 23.53 -3.97
CA GLY A 307 2.15 22.64 -4.95
C GLY A 307 1.16 21.63 -4.36
N ALA A 308 0.35 21.02 -5.21
CA ALA A 308 -0.66 20.05 -4.77
C ALA A 308 0.00 18.74 -4.30
N PRO A 309 -0.36 18.18 -3.13
CA PRO A 309 0.14 16.90 -2.67
C PRO A 309 -0.13 15.78 -3.68
N VAL A 310 0.88 14.95 -3.96
CA VAL A 310 0.77 13.81 -4.87
C VAL A 310 0.65 12.52 -4.06
N LEU A 311 -0.59 12.26 -3.63
CA LEU A 311 -0.94 11.03 -2.93
C LEU A 311 -2.34 10.54 -3.32
N ILE A 312 -2.53 9.23 -3.33
CA ILE A 312 -3.84 8.60 -3.58
C ILE A 312 -4.55 8.45 -2.24
N TYR A 313 -5.49 9.35 -1.95
CA TYR A 313 -6.25 9.31 -0.70
C TYR A 313 -7.12 8.06 -0.61
N PRO A 314 -7.48 7.62 0.62
CA PRO A 314 -8.27 6.42 0.81
C PRO A 314 -9.72 6.62 0.33
N ARG A 315 -9.95 6.38 -0.96
CA ARG A 315 -11.25 6.52 -1.66
C ARG A 315 -11.53 5.30 -2.53
N SER A 316 -12.77 5.12 -2.97
CA SER A 316 -13.17 4.06 -3.90
C SER A 316 -12.64 4.30 -5.31
N THR A 317 -12.46 5.57 -5.70
CA THR A 317 -11.91 6.07 -6.97
C THR A 317 -10.39 5.95 -7.06
N LYS A 318 -9.71 5.47 -6.02
CA LYS A 318 -8.24 5.32 -5.97
C LYS A 318 -7.63 4.60 -7.18
N TYR A 319 -8.42 3.74 -7.84
CA TYR A 319 -7.98 3.02 -9.03
C TYR A 319 -7.91 3.89 -10.27
N GLN A 320 -8.77 4.90 -10.39
CA GLN A 320 -8.72 5.84 -11.52
C GLN A 320 -7.50 6.74 -11.37
N GLU A 321 -7.25 7.24 -10.16
CA GLU A 321 -6.10 8.09 -9.83
C GLU A 321 -4.76 7.36 -10.06
N ALA A 322 -4.73 6.03 -9.94
CA ALA A 322 -3.54 5.22 -10.20
C ALA A 322 -3.11 5.17 -11.69
N PHE A 323 -3.93 5.67 -12.62
CA PHE A 323 -3.57 5.75 -14.05
C PHE A 323 -2.82 7.04 -14.42
N ASP A 324 -2.70 7.99 -13.50
CA ASP A 324 -1.93 9.21 -13.72
C ASP A 324 -0.44 8.99 -13.41
N SER A 325 0.45 9.73 -14.08
CA SER A 325 1.87 9.79 -13.69
C SER A 325 1.99 10.56 -12.37
N PRO A 326 2.78 10.11 -11.38
CA PRO A 326 3.82 9.08 -11.44
C PRO A 326 3.34 7.65 -11.15
N TYR A 327 2.09 7.45 -10.73
CA TYR A 327 1.61 6.16 -10.24
C TYR A 327 1.62 5.07 -11.31
N LEU A 328 1.22 5.42 -12.54
CA LEU A 328 1.20 4.51 -13.68
C LEU A 328 2.59 3.88 -13.93
N ASP A 329 3.65 4.70 -13.83
CA ASP A 329 5.03 4.26 -14.03
C ASP A 329 5.45 3.26 -12.93
N MET A 330 5.08 3.54 -11.68
CA MET A 330 5.35 2.65 -10.53
C MET A 330 4.63 1.31 -10.68
N PHE A 331 3.36 1.33 -11.12
CA PHE A 331 2.60 0.10 -11.37
C PHE A 331 3.14 -0.69 -12.56
N ALA A 332 3.54 -0.01 -13.63
CA ALA A 332 4.19 -0.64 -14.78
C ALA A 332 5.50 -1.33 -14.37
N ALA A 333 6.31 -0.69 -13.53
CA ALA A 333 7.54 -1.27 -12.98
C ALA A 333 7.27 -2.51 -12.12
N LEU A 334 6.21 -2.51 -11.30
CA LEU A 334 5.80 -3.70 -10.53
C LEU A 334 5.42 -4.86 -11.47
N GLN A 335 4.59 -4.59 -12.48
CA GLN A 335 4.18 -5.61 -13.44
C GLN A 335 5.34 -6.14 -14.27
N ALA A 336 6.31 -5.31 -14.62
CA ALA A 336 7.52 -5.72 -15.33
C ALA A 336 8.39 -6.60 -14.42
N GLY A 337 8.67 -6.16 -13.19
CA GLY A 337 9.46 -6.93 -12.23
C GLY A 337 8.86 -8.32 -11.95
N LEU A 338 7.55 -8.45 -11.83
CA LEU A 338 6.89 -9.74 -11.61
C LEU A 338 6.97 -10.71 -12.80
N ARG A 339 7.33 -10.23 -13.99
CA ARG A 339 7.51 -11.04 -15.20
C ARG A 339 8.96 -11.51 -15.40
N GLU A 340 9.90 -10.98 -14.62
CA GLU A 340 11.30 -11.41 -14.70
C GLU A 340 11.46 -12.85 -14.22
N PRO A 341 12.34 -13.65 -14.85
CA PRO A 341 12.64 -15.00 -14.39
C PRO A 341 13.37 -14.98 -13.04
N ASP A 342 13.30 -16.09 -12.30
CA ASP A 342 13.94 -16.22 -10.97
C ASP A 342 13.64 -15.05 -10.01
N THR A 343 12.36 -14.66 -9.98
CA THR A 343 11.84 -13.57 -9.15
C THR A 343 11.24 -14.10 -7.86
N THR A 344 11.73 -13.57 -6.74
CA THR A 344 11.14 -13.75 -5.42
C THR A 344 10.33 -12.53 -5.02
N LEU A 345 9.08 -12.75 -4.60
CA LEU A 345 8.19 -11.72 -4.06
C LEU A 345 7.99 -11.91 -2.55
N ILE A 346 8.38 -10.90 -1.77
CA ILE A 346 8.09 -10.81 -0.34
C ILE A 346 6.93 -9.84 -0.14
N ILE A 347 5.91 -10.21 0.63
CA ILE A 347 4.78 -9.33 0.94
C ILE A 347 4.64 -9.16 2.44
N ALA A 348 4.70 -7.92 2.92
CA ALA A 348 4.44 -7.57 4.32
C ALA A 348 3.23 -6.65 4.41
N LYS A 349 2.07 -7.15 4.87
CA LYS A 349 0.84 -6.36 5.00
C LYS A 349 0.04 -6.76 6.24
N THR A 350 -0.78 -5.85 6.75
CA THR A 350 -1.77 -6.19 7.77
C THR A 350 -2.83 -7.12 7.16
N PRO A 351 -3.22 -8.21 7.84
CA PRO A 351 -4.34 -9.04 7.37
C PRO A 351 -5.64 -8.22 7.36
N PRO A 352 -6.49 -8.34 6.32
CA PRO A 352 -7.73 -7.56 6.25
C PRO A 352 -8.70 -7.95 7.37
N HIS A 353 -9.29 -6.93 8.03
CA HIS A 353 -10.22 -7.11 9.15
C HIS A 353 -11.62 -7.66 8.77
N ARG A 354 -11.93 -7.87 7.49
CA ARG A 354 -13.20 -8.46 7.02
C ARG A 354 -13.03 -9.19 5.69
N THR A 355 -13.05 -10.52 5.72
CA THR A 355 -13.47 -11.33 4.56
C THR A 355 -14.33 -12.50 5.04
N ALA A 356 -15.57 -12.17 5.42
CA ALA A 356 -16.67 -13.11 5.50
C ALA A 356 -17.17 -13.37 4.08
N LEU A 357 -16.53 -14.29 3.36
CA LEU A 357 -17.02 -14.83 2.08
C LEU A 357 -16.27 -16.14 1.81
N LEU A 358 -16.65 -17.17 2.58
CA LEU A 358 -16.52 -18.63 2.31
C LEU A 358 -16.75 -19.36 3.65
N ARG A 359 -17.97 -19.26 4.20
CA ARG A 359 -18.49 -20.29 5.10
C ARG A 359 -19.00 -21.42 4.19
N LYS A 360 -18.18 -22.44 3.94
CA LYS A 360 -18.69 -23.78 3.63
C LYS A 360 -17.79 -24.80 4.34
N SER A 361 -18.46 -25.65 5.10
CA SER A 361 -17.98 -26.66 6.08
C SER A 361 -17.13 -26.14 7.23
N ALA A 362 -17.80 -25.85 8.34
CA ALA A 362 -17.23 -26.03 9.66
C ALA A 362 -17.04 -27.52 9.88
N ASP A 363 -15.80 -27.98 9.90
CA ASP A 363 -15.34 -29.05 10.78
C ASP A 363 -13.82 -28.92 10.93
N ASP A 364 -13.41 -28.78 12.19
CA ASP A 364 -12.08 -29.10 12.74
C ASP A 364 -10.82 -28.30 12.34
N ARG A 365 -10.92 -26.98 12.14
CA ARG A 365 -9.73 -26.10 12.02
C ARG A 365 -9.66 -25.09 13.17
N THR A 366 -9.11 -25.51 14.30
CA THR A 366 -8.84 -24.64 15.45
C THR A 366 -7.60 -23.78 15.19
N SER A 367 -7.77 -22.45 15.23
CA SER A 367 -6.66 -21.50 15.18
C SER A 367 -5.96 -21.46 16.54
N PRO A 368 -4.61 -21.43 16.60
CA PRO A 368 -3.87 -21.31 17.86
C PRO A 368 -3.90 -19.88 18.46
N PHE A 369 -4.71 -18.97 17.93
CA PHE A 369 -4.93 -17.63 18.48
C PHE A 369 -6.32 -17.56 19.13
N PRO A 370 -6.44 -17.82 20.44
CA PRO A 370 -7.74 -17.82 21.11
C PRO A 370 -8.42 -16.46 20.97
N GLY A 371 -9.69 -16.46 20.54
CA GLY A 371 -10.54 -15.26 20.47
C GLY A 371 -10.43 -14.41 19.20
N HIS A 372 -9.68 -14.82 18.17
CA HIS A 372 -9.53 -14.06 16.93
C HIS A 372 -10.08 -14.82 15.71
N THR A 373 -10.97 -14.18 14.95
CA THR A 373 -11.47 -14.72 13.67
C THR A 373 -10.46 -14.40 12.56
N TYR A 374 -10.00 -15.43 11.85
CA TYR A 374 -9.20 -15.27 10.64
C TYR A 374 -9.82 -16.10 9.50
N PRO A 375 -9.90 -15.57 8.28
CA PRO A 375 -10.26 -16.37 7.13
C PRO A 375 -9.11 -17.30 6.76
N ALA A 376 -9.40 -18.60 6.64
CA ALA A 376 -8.56 -19.53 5.92
C ALA A 376 -8.63 -19.19 4.42
N ALA A 377 -7.58 -18.56 3.89
CA ALA A 377 -7.40 -18.46 2.45
C ALA A 377 -5.92 -18.32 2.10
N THR A 378 -5.45 -19.31 1.36
CA THR A 378 -4.28 -19.29 0.47
C THR A 378 -4.23 -17.94 -0.27
N VAL A 379 -3.11 -17.23 -0.17
CA VAL A 379 -2.91 -15.96 -0.87
C VAL A 379 -2.66 -16.23 -2.36
N ILE A 380 -3.74 -16.45 -3.11
CA ILE A 380 -3.86 -15.86 -4.46
C ILE A 380 -4.83 -14.70 -4.31
N GLY A 381 -4.39 -13.74 -3.49
CA GLY A 381 -5.06 -12.47 -3.26
C GLY A 381 -4.35 -11.39 -4.04
N ILE A 382 -4.45 -11.46 -5.36
CA ILE A 382 -4.35 -10.29 -6.23
C ILE A 382 -5.12 -9.15 -5.52
N PRO A 383 -4.48 -7.99 -5.21
CA PRO A 383 -5.17 -6.87 -4.57
C PRO A 383 -6.51 -6.61 -5.27
N SER A 384 -7.55 -6.17 -4.57
CA SER A 384 -8.85 -5.86 -5.21
C SER A 384 -8.69 -4.93 -6.44
N ALA A 385 -7.64 -4.10 -6.43
CA ALA A 385 -7.08 -3.36 -7.57
C ALA A 385 -6.81 -4.23 -8.80
N VAL A 386 -6.00 -5.27 -8.63
CA VAL A 386 -5.49 -6.11 -9.70
C VAL A 386 -6.55 -7.17 -10.12
N LYS A 387 -7.54 -7.45 -9.26
CA LYS A 387 -8.62 -8.41 -9.54
C LYS A 387 -9.61 -7.89 -10.59
N ARG A 388 -9.82 -6.57 -10.64
CA ARG A 388 -10.60 -5.89 -11.70
C ARG A 388 -9.76 -5.48 -12.92
N LEU A 389 -8.46 -5.25 -12.75
CA LEU A 389 -7.52 -5.13 -13.88
C LEU A 389 -7.40 -6.42 -14.70
N ARG A 390 -7.55 -7.62 -14.11
CA ARG A 390 -7.72 -8.86 -14.89
C ARG A 390 -8.94 -8.83 -15.80
N THR A 391 -10.02 -8.17 -15.39
CA THR A 391 -11.24 -8.02 -16.19
C THR A 391 -11.02 -6.97 -17.29
N ALA A 392 -10.37 -5.84 -16.98
CA ALA A 392 -10.02 -4.81 -17.97
C ALA A 392 -8.98 -5.31 -19.00
N ALA A 393 -7.95 -6.04 -18.56
CA ALA A 393 -6.96 -6.67 -19.42
C ALA A 393 -7.57 -7.81 -20.27
N ARG A 394 -8.58 -8.53 -19.75
CA ARG A 394 -9.39 -9.50 -20.53
C ARG A 394 -10.25 -8.83 -21.60
N ILE A 395 -10.81 -7.66 -21.33
CA ILE A 395 -11.56 -6.87 -22.32
C ILE A 395 -10.61 -6.35 -23.40
N TRP A 396 -9.40 -5.93 -23.04
CA TRP A 396 -8.40 -5.43 -23.98
C TRP A 396 -7.77 -6.54 -24.84
N THR A 397 -7.51 -7.72 -24.27
CA THR A 397 -7.05 -8.90 -25.04
C THR A 397 -8.15 -9.45 -25.94
N SER A 398 -9.42 -9.45 -25.53
CA SER A 398 -10.52 -9.89 -26.40
C SER A 398 -10.87 -8.90 -27.52
N ALA A 399 -10.62 -7.61 -27.32
CA ALA A 399 -10.74 -6.58 -28.36
C ALA A 399 -9.61 -6.65 -29.41
N THR A 400 -8.39 -6.99 -28.99
CA THR A 400 -7.24 -7.17 -29.89
C THR A 400 -7.22 -8.54 -30.60
N TRP A 401 -7.85 -9.58 -30.03
CA TRP A 401 -7.94 -10.92 -30.63
C TRP A 401 -9.10 -11.14 -31.63
N ARG A 402 -9.95 -10.13 -31.88
CA ARG A 402 -10.98 -10.22 -32.94
C ARG A 402 -10.48 -9.84 -34.34
N SER A 403 -9.18 -9.60 -34.50
CA SER A 403 -8.56 -9.35 -35.80
C SER A 403 -7.52 -10.45 -36.12
N LYS A 404 -7.96 -11.37 -36.99
CA LYS A 404 -7.19 -12.33 -37.80
C LYS A 404 -7.02 -13.77 -37.27
N SER A 405 -7.61 -14.65 -38.11
CA SER A 405 -7.27 -16.04 -38.46
C SER A 405 -7.36 -17.17 -37.42
N ARG A 406 -8.31 -18.06 -37.72
CA ARG A 406 -8.39 -19.49 -37.42
C ARG A 406 -7.06 -20.20 -37.77
N ASP A 407 -6.53 -21.05 -36.89
CA ASP A 407 -6.61 -22.51 -37.01
C ASP A 407 -5.87 -23.26 -35.87
N ILE A 408 -6.36 -24.48 -35.60
CA ILE A 408 -5.65 -25.69 -35.11
C ILE A 408 -5.20 -25.77 -33.61
N SER A 409 -6.10 -26.41 -32.85
CA SER A 409 -5.94 -27.63 -32.03
C SER A 409 -4.69 -27.94 -31.17
N ARG A 410 -5.01 -28.46 -29.97
CA ARG A 410 -4.25 -29.33 -29.03
C ARG A 410 -3.21 -28.67 -28.11
N TRP A 411 -3.50 -28.70 -26.82
CA TRP A 411 -2.52 -28.59 -25.73
C TRP A 411 -2.72 -29.76 -24.75
N PRO A 412 -1.65 -30.45 -24.33
CA PRO A 412 -1.71 -31.54 -23.36
C PRO A 412 -1.84 -31.01 -21.92
N SER A 413 -2.52 -31.81 -21.10
CA SER A 413 -2.73 -31.63 -19.66
C SER A 413 -1.44 -31.84 -18.88
N SER A 414 -0.62 -30.79 -18.70
CA SER A 414 0.46 -30.78 -17.70
C SER A 414 1.00 -29.36 -17.48
N PHE A 415 0.25 -28.49 -16.79
CA PHE A 415 0.77 -27.20 -16.31
C PHE A 415 -0.08 -26.67 -15.15
N THR A 416 0.17 -27.13 -13.92
CA THR A 416 -0.22 -26.39 -12.71
C THR A 416 0.67 -26.82 -11.54
N GLN A 417 1.78 -26.11 -11.33
CA GLN A 417 2.52 -26.11 -10.08
C GLN A 417 2.66 -24.65 -9.63
N PHE A 418 2.01 -24.30 -8.53
CA PHE A 418 2.15 -23.03 -7.81
C PHE A 418 2.26 -23.40 -6.33
N ILE A 419 3.46 -23.38 -5.74
CA ILE A 419 3.61 -23.50 -4.29
C ILE A 419 4.63 -22.48 -3.77
N PHE A 420 4.12 -21.64 -2.86
CA PHE A 420 4.76 -20.99 -1.73
C PHE A 420 5.99 -21.76 -1.23
N VAL A 421 7.20 -21.21 -1.38
CA VAL A 421 8.49 -21.85 -1.00
C VAL A 421 8.54 -23.34 -1.36
N SER A 422 8.94 -23.64 -2.60
CA SER A 422 9.58 -24.92 -2.90
C SER A 422 10.79 -24.70 -3.80
N THR A 423 11.93 -25.18 -3.33
CA THR A 423 13.16 -25.40 -4.08
C THR A 423 12.90 -26.30 -5.31
N LEU A 424 13.66 -26.05 -6.39
CA LEU A 424 13.67 -26.73 -7.71
C LEU A 424 12.44 -26.54 -8.61
N LEU A 425 12.66 -25.84 -9.73
CA LEU A 425 12.76 -26.50 -11.03
C LEU A 425 13.55 -25.61 -12.01
N ARG A 426 14.71 -26.13 -12.44
CA ARG A 426 15.40 -25.70 -13.65
C ARG A 426 14.45 -25.92 -14.84
N ARG A 427 14.25 -24.87 -15.64
CA ARG A 427 14.57 -24.86 -17.08
C ARG A 427 14.68 -23.43 -17.55
#